data_AF-A0A947Z047-F1
#
_entry.id   AF-A0A947Z047-F1
#
_cell.length_a   1.000
_cell.length_b   1.000
_cell.length_c   1.000
_cell.angle_alpha   90.00
_cell.angle_beta   90.00
_cell.angle_gamma   90.00
#
_symmetry.space_group_name_H-M   'P 1'
#
loop_
_entity.id
_entity.type
_entity.pdbx_description
1 polymer ?
#
loop_
_entity_poly.entity_id
_entity_poly.type
_entity_poly.pdbx_seq_one_letter_code
_entity_poly.pdbx_strand_id
1 'polypeptide(L)'
;MKIMLCGASDLNDNLPFFKRVASEMGFEPLNYLSGEVYYHQYGEDNWTSNSRLTVESADVIVFVINSGYGKITWKDELPKTIESGKNFLILCRKETYDLYLLVKDGKVKPATDESSSLIKQIEEMENGYQITIVPYVDLSDFSQKLKTHINGLYKIALNALQLRNQRATILPLLKLGNIQGEKFNPLQIKIAKEILFDVFEPKELRKRALNFLIDVSALSEDEIANLLVDVESGIARKTVVDLPRLVRENHDIDSIFKEVISCCIENEVGFVRRAIRSLIEIDISLAIKYLPALFPVQDIGTPRRIVTFLYERAEALTELCQSNTEYYKATINLLKLCIGYKTEEKDWKERAQILVDQIEDKIINN
;
A
#
# COMPACT_ATOMS: atom_id res chain seq x y z
N MET A 1 26.12 15.12 4.12
CA MET A 1 26.08 13.66 4.32
C MET A 1 27.39 13.25 4.98
N LYS A 2 27.32 12.55 6.10
CA LYS A 2 28.47 12.03 6.85
C LYS A 2 28.61 10.54 6.56
N ILE A 3 29.76 10.11 6.05
CA ILE A 3 30.02 8.68 5.79
C ILE A 3 31.15 8.22 6.68
N MET A 4 30.92 7.17 7.47
CA MET A 4 31.92 6.56 8.32
C MET A 4 32.61 5.39 7.61
N LEU A 5 33.93 5.35 7.65
CA LEU A 5 34.73 4.21 7.20
C LEU A 5 35.18 3.37 8.40
N CYS A 6 34.82 2.10 8.38
CA CYS A 6 35.03 1.11 9.45
C CYS A 6 35.82 -0.09 8.92
N GLY A 7 36.73 -0.63 9.72
CA GLY A 7 37.54 -1.79 9.35
C GLY A 7 38.68 -2.03 10.34
N ALA A 8 39.53 -3.01 10.04
CA ALA A 8 40.73 -3.26 10.84
C ALA A 8 41.82 -2.21 10.59
N SER A 9 42.97 -2.33 11.25
CA SER A 9 44.08 -1.36 11.14
C SER A 9 44.70 -1.29 9.74
N ASP A 10 44.52 -2.32 8.91
CA ASP A 10 44.96 -2.38 7.52
C ASP A 10 44.08 -1.53 6.57
N LEU A 11 43.08 -0.82 7.10
CA LEU A 11 42.28 0.16 6.37
C LEU A 11 43.02 1.49 6.13
N ASN A 12 44.20 1.69 6.73
CA ASN A 12 45.08 2.81 6.41
C ASN A 12 45.38 2.91 4.89
N ASP A 13 45.41 1.78 4.18
CA ASP A 13 45.63 1.73 2.74
C ASP A 13 44.43 2.30 1.95
N ASN A 14 43.21 2.09 2.44
CA ASN A 14 41.98 2.58 1.80
C ASN A 14 41.68 4.05 2.14
N LEU A 15 42.21 4.58 3.23
CA LEU A 15 41.85 5.91 3.75
C LEU A 15 42.11 7.05 2.74
N PRO A 16 43.24 7.14 2.02
CA PRO A 16 43.46 8.18 1.02
C PRO A 16 42.45 8.12 -0.14
N PHE A 17 42.06 6.90 -0.53
CA PHE A 17 41.08 6.66 -1.60
C PHE A 17 39.68 7.04 -1.14
N PHE A 18 39.31 6.67 0.09
CA PHE A 18 38.06 7.09 0.71
C PHE A 18 37.94 8.62 0.82
N LYS A 19 38.98 9.31 1.30
CA LYS A 19 39.02 10.78 1.38
C LYS A 19 38.94 11.43 0.00
N ARG A 20 39.54 10.84 -1.04
CA ARG A 20 39.40 11.31 -2.43
C ARG A 20 37.96 11.19 -2.92
N VAL A 21 37.33 10.03 -2.72
CA VAL A 21 35.91 9.83 -3.07
C VAL A 21 35.01 10.82 -2.30
N ALA A 22 35.32 11.08 -1.02
CA ALA A 22 34.64 12.09 -0.21
C ALA A 22 34.68 13.47 -0.83
N SER A 23 35.88 13.92 -1.26
CA SER A 23 36.06 15.20 -1.94
C SER A 23 35.33 15.26 -3.27
N GLU A 24 35.35 14.19 -4.06
CA GLU A 24 34.72 14.15 -5.39
C GLU A 24 33.19 14.11 -5.31
N MET A 25 32.64 13.45 -4.29
CA MET A 25 31.19 13.31 -4.09
C MET A 25 30.60 14.35 -3.12
N GLY A 26 31.44 15.15 -2.46
CA GLY A 26 31.01 16.21 -1.55
C GLY A 26 30.40 15.72 -0.23
N PHE A 27 30.90 14.60 0.32
CA PHE A 27 30.50 14.13 1.65
C PHE A 27 31.57 14.36 2.71
N GLU A 28 31.18 14.38 3.98
CA GLU A 28 32.06 14.52 5.13
C GLU A 28 32.57 13.12 5.53
N PRO A 29 33.88 12.83 5.37
CA PRO A 29 34.42 11.51 5.71
C PRO A 29 34.67 11.44 7.22
N LEU A 30 34.04 10.47 7.87
CA LEU A 30 34.34 10.07 9.24
C LEU A 30 35.22 8.82 9.19
N ASN A 31 36.27 8.79 10.00
CA ASN A 31 37.10 7.60 10.17
C ASN A 31 37.65 7.58 11.58
N TYR A 32 37.81 6.39 12.14
CA TYR A 32 38.31 6.23 13.50
C TYR A 32 39.83 6.12 13.58
N LEU A 33 40.49 5.76 12.47
CA LEU A 33 41.93 5.52 12.40
C LEU A 33 42.78 6.78 12.64
N SER A 34 42.29 7.97 12.29
CA SER A 34 43.04 9.22 12.50
C SER A 34 42.74 9.94 13.83
N GLY A 35 41.82 9.42 14.66
CA GLY A 35 41.42 10.10 15.91
C GLY A 35 40.74 11.46 15.67
N GLU A 36 40.27 11.77 14.47
CA GLU A 36 39.78 13.11 14.11
C GLU A 36 38.27 13.32 14.24
N VAL A 37 37.51 12.40 14.85
CA VAL A 37 36.06 12.60 15.01
C VAL A 37 35.62 12.41 16.47
N TYR A 38 35.02 13.47 17.03
CA TYR A 38 34.47 13.60 18.40
C TYR A 38 35.44 13.45 19.58
N TYR A 39 36.74 13.73 19.43
CA TYR A 39 37.68 13.85 20.57
C TYR A 39 37.40 15.04 21.52
N HIS A 40 36.33 15.81 21.30
CA HIS A 40 36.14 17.06 22.02
C HIS A 40 35.24 17.03 23.26
N GLN A 41 34.67 15.89 23.68
CA GLN A 41 33.80 15.94 24.88
C GLN A 41 33.86 14.80 25.91
N TYR A 42 34.57 13.69 25.67
CA TYR A 42 34.75 12.67 26.71
C TYR A 42 36.19 12.18 26.72
N GLY A 43 36.83 12.26 27.89
CA GLY A 43 38.24 11.90 28.11
C GLY A 43 38.60 10.49 27.66
N GLU A 44 39.90 10.23 27.64
CA GLU A 44 40.64 9.17 26.92
C GLU A 44 40.20 7.69 27.10
N ASP A 45 39.11 7.34 27.78
CA ASP A 45 38.97 6.00 28.37
C ASP A 45 37.85 5.09 27.86
N ASN A 46 37.11 5.41 26.78
CA ASN A 46 36.18 4.40 26.21
C ASN A 46 36.06 4.43 24.69
N TRP A 47 37.02 3.77 24.03
CA TRP A 47 37.08 3.56 22.58
C TRP A 47 35.76 2.99 22.02
N THR A 48 35.12 2.05 22.73
CA THR A 48 33.84 1.45 22.34
C THR A 48 32.69 2.46 22.34
N SER A 49 32.60 3.32 23.36
CA SER A 49 31.55 4.34 23.43
C SER A 49 31.70 5.39 22.33
N ASN A 50 32.93 5.84 22.06
CA ASN A 50 33.21 6.83 21.01
C ASN A 50 32.92 6.28 19.61
N SER A 51 33.24 5.01 19.38
CA SER A 51 32.92 4.31 18.14
C SER A 51 31.40 4.22 17.92
N ARG A 52 30.62 3.86 18.94
CA ARG A 52 29.14 3.81 18.86
C ARG A 52 28.50 5.18 18.61
N LEU A 53 28.99 6.24 19.26
CA LEU A 53 28.52 7.61 19.02
C LEU A 53 28.80 8.06 17.58
N THR A 54 29.96 7.66 17.02
CA THR A 54 30.32 7.98 15.64
C THR A 54 29.37 7.29 14.65
N VAL A 55 29.02 6.01 14.90
CA VAL A 55 28.00 5.28 14.12
C VAL A 55 26.64 6.00 14.17
N GLU A 56 26.21 6.47 15.34
CA GLU A 56 24.95 7.21 15.48
C GLU A 56 24.96 8.54 14.69
N SER A 57 26.12 9.21 14.63
CA SER A 57 26.27 10.48 13.91
C SER A 57 26.40 10.34 12.39
N ALA A 58 26.75 9.15 11.89
CA ALA A 58 26.94 8.89 10.46
C ALA A 58 25.60 8.69 9.74
N ASP A 59 25.50 9.14 8.49
CA ASP A 59 24.35 8.87 7.62
C ASP A 59 24.46 7.51 6.93
N VAL A 60 25.70 7.13 6.56
CA VAL A 60 26.06 5.85 5.95
C VAL A 60 27.33 5.30 6.59
N ILE A 61 27.37 3.99 6.86
CA ILE A 61 28.57 3.30 7.38
C ILE A 61 29.14 2.37 6.31
N VAL A 62 30.44 2.44 6.07
CA VAL A 62 31.16 1.64 5.09
C VAL A 62 32.12 0.73 5.84
N PHE A 63 31.75 -0.54 5.95
CA PHE A 63 32.59 -1.60 6.49
C PHE A 63 33.50 -2.12 5.40
N VAL A 64 34.80 -2.20 5.69
CA VAL A 64 35.80 -2.72 4.76
C VAL A 64 36.52 -3.89 5.39
N ILE A 65 36.58 -4.98 4.63
CA ILE A 65 37.27 -6.22 4.99
C ILE A 65 38.48 -6.32 4.08
N ASN A 66 39.67 -6.10 4.62
CA ASN A 66 40.93 -6.33 3.93
C ASN A 66 41.44 -7.71 4.30
N SER A 67 42.46 -7.81 5.15
CA SER A 67 43.05 -9.08 5.59
C SER A 67 43.01 -9.25 7.11
N GLY A 68 42.99 -8.15 7.87
CA GLY A 68 42.96 -8.15 9.32
C GLY A 68 41.56 -8.22 9.92
N TYR A 69 41.49 -8.66 11.18
CA TYR A 69 40.23 -8.71 11.94
C TYR A 69 40.07 -7.49 12.85
N GLY A 70 39.12 -6.61 12.51
CA GLY A 70 38.78 -5.41 13.28
C GLY A 70 37.84 -5.70 14.44
N LYS A 71 38.36 -6.02 15.62
CA LYS A 71 37.55 -6.41 16.79
C LYS A 71 36.45 -5.39 17.14
N ILE A 72 36.76 -4.10 17.20
CA ILE A 72 35.80 -3.03 17.52
C ILE A 72 34.74 -2.93 16.41
N THR A 73 35.19 -2.94 15.15
CA THR A 73 34.29 -2.87 14.00
C THR A 73 33.25 -3.97 13.98
N TRP A 74 33.67 -5.22 14.20
CA TRP A 74 32.76 -6.35 14.10
C TRP A 74 31.94 -6.58 15.36
N LYS A 75 32.46 -6.28 16.55
CA LYS A 75 31.76 -6.53 17.82
C LYS A 75 30.95 -5.35 18.34
N ASP A 76 31.22 -4.13 17.88
CA ASP A 76 30.56 -2.92 18.36
C ASP A 76 29.90 -2.12 17.23
N GLU A 77 30.64 -1.79 16.16
CA GLU A 77 30.13 -0.90 15.10
C GLU A 77 29.04 -1.57 14.24
N LEU A 78 29.27 -2.80 13.79
CA LEU A 78 28.33 -3.54 12.96
C LEU A 78 27.01 -3.85 13.71
N PRO A 79 27.02 -4.43 14.93
CA PRO A 79 25.78 -4.66 15.68
C PRO A 79 25.01 -3.36 15.92
N LYS A 80 25.68 -2.29 16.32
CA LYS A 80 25.04 -0.99 16.55
C LYS A 80 24.43 -0.41 15.28
N THR A 81 25.10 -0.57 14.14
CA THR A 81 24.60 -0.15 12.83
C THR A 81 23.31 -0.89 12.46
N ILE A 82 23.28 -2.21 12.67
CA ILE A 82 22.11 -3.06 12.41
C ILE A 82 20.95 -2.69 13.35
N GLU A 83 21.21 -2.61 14.66
CA GLU A 83 20.20 -2.27 15.67
C GLU A 83 19.56 -0.89 15.44
N SER A 84 20.35 0.07 14.96
CA SER A 84 19.87 1.44 14.69
C SER A 84 19.25 1.62 13.30
N GLY A 85 19.21 0.57 12.47
CA GLY A 85 18.66 0.62 11.12
C GLY A 85 19.38 1.61 10.20
N LYS A 86 20.67 1.87 10.45
CA LYS A 86 21.48 2.79 9.65
C LYS A 86 21.75 2.18 8.27
N ASN A 87 21.92 3.03 7.26
CA ASN A 87 22.34 2.57 5.94
C ASN A 87 23.82 2.17 6.00
N PHE A 88 24.18 1.02 5.45
CA PHE A 88 25.57 0.58 5.42
C PHE A 88 25.93 -0.20 4.17
N LEU A 89 27.24 -0.27 3.91
CA LEU A 89 27.86 -1.01 2.82
C LEU A 89 28.94 -1.92 3.41
N ILE A 90 29.09 -3.13 2.90
CA ILE A 90 30.22 -4.02 3.23
C ILE A 90 31.03 -4.25 1.96
N LEU A 91 32.26 -3.74 1.94
CA LEU A 91 33.22 -3.92 0.87
C LEU A 91 34.29 -4.92 1.34
N CYS A 92 34.60 -5.93 0.54
CA CYS A 92 35.59 -6.94 0.90
C CYS A 92 36.66 -7.03 -0.18
N ARG A 93 37.92 -7.11 0.22
CA ARG A 93 39.01 -7.38 -0.70
C ARG A 93 38.80 -8.77 -1.32
N LYS A 94 38.89 -8.84 -2.64
CA LYS A 94 38.51 -10.03 -3.41
C LYS A 94 39.32 -11.25 -2.97
N GLU A 95 40.62 -11.12 -2.73
CA GLU A 95 41.43 -12.26 -2.30
C GLU A 95 40.94 -12.85 -0.96
N THR A 96 40.44 -11.99 -0.05
CA THR A 96 39.90 -12.43 1.25
C THR A 96 38.54 -13.08 1.11
N TYR A 97 37.68 -12.53 0.25
CA TYR A 97 36.39 -13.13 -0.05
C TYR A 97 36.54 -14.48 -0.76
N ASP A 98 37.46 -14.59 -1.71
CA ASP A 98 37.78 -15.85 -2.39
C ASP A 98 38.34 -16.90 -1.39
N LEU A 99 39.17 -16.48 -0.44
CA LEU A 99 39.63 -17.35 0.65
C LEU A 99 38.46 -17.85 1.51
N TYR A 100 37.52 -16.97 1.87
CA TYR A 100 36.30 -17.35 2.57
C TYR A 100 35.52 -18.43 1.81
N LEU A 101 35.30 -18.26 0.51
CA LEU A 101 34.60 -19.24 -0.32
C LEU A 101 35.33 -20.59 -0.35
N LEU A 102 36.66 -20.59 -0.46
CA LEU A 102 37.45 -21.82 -0.43
C LEU A 102 37.35 -22.55 0.92
N VAL A 103 37.30 -21.81 2.03
CA VAL A 103 37.15 -22.40 3.37
C VAL A 103 35.72 -22.92 3.58
N LYS A 104 34.70 -22.17 3.13
CA LYS A 104 33.29 -22.59 3.15
C LYS A 104 33.06 -23.89 2.38
N ASP A 105 33.73 -24.05 1.23
CA ASP A 105 33.70 -25.26 0.42
C ASP A 105 34.53 -26.42 1.02
N GLY A 106 35.20 -26.24 2.16
CA GLY A 106 36.07 -27.23 2.78
C GLY A 106 37.36 -27.52 2.00
N LYS A 107 37.72 -26.69 1.01
CA LYS A 107 38.91 -26.86 0.16
C LYS A 107 40.20 -26.47 0.88
N VAL A 108 40.12 -25.53 1.82
CA VAL A 108 41.27 -24.97 2.56
C VAL A 108 40.88 -24.79 4.04
N LYS A 109 41.85 -24.78 4.95
CA LYS A 109 41.66 -24.39 6.36
C LYS A 109 42.22 -22.99 6.61
N PRO A 110 41.63 -22.19 7.51
CA PRO A 110 42.21 -20.90 7.91
C PRO A 110 43.66 -21.07 8.41
N ALA A 111 44.56 -20.21 7.95
CA ALA A 111 45.98 -20.30 8.31
C ALA A 111 46.28 -19.80 9.74
N THR A 112 45.45 -18.89 10.26
CA THR A 112 45.62 -18.27 11.59
C THR A 112 44.27 -18.15 12.32
N ASP A 113 44.32 -17.96 13.64
CA ASP A 113 43.13 -17.67 14.46
C ASP A 113 42.43 -16.36 14.04
N GLU A 114 43.22 -15.40 13.56
CA GLU A 114 42.69 -14.13 13.04
C GLU A 114 41.93 -14.34 11.74
N SER A 115 42.49 -15.10 10.79
CA SER A 115 41.81 -15.48 9.55
C SER A 115 40.55 -16.32 9.83
N SER A 116 40.62 -17.22 10.82
CA SER A 116 39.46 -18.01 11.28
C SER A 116 38.35 -17.12 11.81
N SER A 117 38.69 -16.10 12.60
CA SER A 117 37.73 -15.12 13.14
C SER A 117 37.10 -14.27 12.05
N LEU A 118 37.90 -13.84 11.06
CA LEU A 118 37.41 -13.07 9.92
C LEU A 118 36.45 -13.88 9.02
N ILE A 119 36.81 -15.13 8.73
CA ILE A 119 35.97 -16.05 7.94
C ILE A 119 34.64 -16.30 8.63
N LYS A 120 34.64 -16.55 9.94
CA LYS A 120 33.40 -16.69 10.73
C LYS A 120 32.55 -15.44 10.67
N GLN A 121 33.15 -14.24 10.71
CA GLN A 121 32.42 -13.00 10.61
C GLN A 121 31.76 -12.83 9.23
N ILE A 122 32.50 -13.13 8.15
CA ILE A 122 31.95 -13.11 6.78
C ILE A 122 30.79 -14.09 6.66
N GLU A 123 30.93 -15.29 7.23
CA GLU A 123 29.88 -16.30 7.27
C GLU A 123 28.62 -15.82 8.02
N GLU A 124 28.79 -15.21 9.18
CA GLU A 124 27.69 -14.65 9.98
C GLU A 124 26.96 -13.52 9.23
N MET A 125 27.71 -12.67 8.52
CA MET A 125 27.13 -11.59 7.70
C MET A 125 26.28 -12.14 6.55
N GLU A 126 26.78 -13.14 5.81
CA GLU A 126 26.02 -13.74 4.69
C GLU A 126 24.85 -14.61 5.16
N ASN A 127 25.09 -15.52 6.10
CA ASN A 127 24.12 -16.56 6.46
C ASN A 127 23.20 -16.12 7.60
N GLY A 128 23.73 -15.38 8.58
CA GLY A 128 22.96 -14.92 9.73
C GLY A 128 22.12 -13.68 9.40
N TYR A 129 22.77 -12.65 8.85
CA TYR A 129 22.13 -11.35 8.59
C TYR A 129 21.65 -11.16 7.14
N GLN A 130 21.99 -12.06 6.22
CA GLN A 130 21.69 -11.94 4.78
C GLN A 130 22.21 -10.63 4.16
N ILE A 131 23.37 -10.18 4.63
CA ILE A 131 24.00 -8.94 4.16
C ILE A 131 24.77 -9.21 2.86
N THR A 132 24.60 -8.31 1.89
CA THR A 132 25.39 -8.35 0.65
C THR A 132 26.81 -7.83 0.89
N ILE A 133 27.81 -8.68 0.62
CA ILE A 133 29.23 -8.30 0.63
C ILE A 133 29.67 -8.02 -0.80
N VAL A 134 30.26 -6.85 -1.02
CA VAL A 134 30.70 -6.41 -2.35
C VAL A 134 32.21 -6.61 -2.47
N PRO A 135 32.67 -7.60 -3.25
CA PRO A 135 34.09 -7.79 -3.45
C PRO A 135 34.69 -6.69 -4.33
N TYR A 136 35.91 -6.26 -4.00
CA TYR A 136 36.71 -5.32 -4.79
C TYR A 136 38.14 -5.86 -5.00
N VAL A 137 38.73 -5.60 -6.16
CA VAL A 137 40.02 -6.20 -6.56
C VAL A 137 41.21 -5.41 -6.04
N ASP A 138 41.18 -4.08 -6.16
CA ASP A 138 42.27 -3.19 -5.76
C ASP A 138 41.71 -1.84 -5.24
N LEU A 139 42.59 -0.92 -4.85
CA LEU A 139 42.19 0.38 -4.27
C LEU A 139 41.49 1.32 -5.28
N SER A 140 41.72 1.14 -6.58
CA SER A 140 41.00 1.86 -7.63
C SER A 140 39.58 1.30 -7.76
N ASP A 141 39.43 -0.02 -7.80
CA ASP A 141 38.13 -0.70 -7.80
C ASP A 141 37.35 -0.40 -6.51
N PHE A 142 37.99 -0.38 -5.34
CA PHE A 142 37.41 0.07 -4.08
C PHE A 142 36.73 1.44 -4.24
N SER A 143 37.45 2.42 -4.81
CA SER A 143 36.93 3.78 -5.03
C SER A 143 35.72 3.77 -5.97
N GLN A 144 35.78 2.97 -7.04
CA GLN A 144 34.70 2.85 -8.01
C GLN A 144 33.45 2.17 -7.42
N LYS A 145 33.64 1.08 -6.68
CA LYS A 145 32.55 0.37 -5.97
C LYS A 145 31.90 1.28 -4.95
N LEU A 146 32.69 1.96 -4.13
CA LEU A 146 32.19 2.92 -3.15
C LEU A 146 31.31 4.00 -3.80
N LYS A 147 31.81 4.66 -4.87
CA LYS A 147 31.02 5.65 -5.64
C LYS A 147 29.72 5.06 -6.17
N THR A 148 29.80 3.87 -6.75
CA THR A 148 28.65 3.20 -7.38
C THR A 148 27.56 2.90 -6.34
N HIS A 149 27.94 2.36 -5.20
CA HIS A 149 27.00 1.99 -4.13
C HIS A 149 26.43 3.22 -3.40
N ILE A 150 27.25 4.25 -3.12
CA ILE A 150 26.74 5.52 -2.58
C ILE A 150 25.75 6.17 -3.56
N ASN A 151 26.07 6.22 -4.86
CA ASN A 151 25.13 6.72 -5.87
C ASN A 151 23.85 5.89 -5.94
N GLY A 152 23.93 4.58 -5.71
CA GLY A 152 22.76 3.70 -5.56
C GLY A 152 21.85 4.15 -4.41
N LEU A 153 22.42 4.40 -3.23
CA LEU A 153 21.68 4.91 -2.07
C LEU A 153 21.02 6.27 -2.37
N TYR A 154 21.74 7.17 -3.04
CA TYR A 154 21.18 8.45 -3.48
C TYR A 154 20.00 8.29 -4.44
N LYS A 155 20.08 7.38 -5.41
CA LYS A 155 18.97 7.11 -6.33
C LYS A 155 17.74 6.61 -5.58
N ILE A 156 17.92 5.71 -4.61
CA ILE A 156 16.82 5.21 -3.77
C ILE A 156 16.19 6.37 -2.98
N ALA A 157 17.00 7.21 -2.33
CA ALA A 157 16.52 8.35 -1.57
C ALA A 157 15.80 9.39 -2.45
N LEU A 158 16.32 9.68 -3.64
CA LEU A 158 15.69 10.58 -4.61
C LEU A 158 14.35 10.04 -5.10
N ASN A 159 14.25 8.74 -5.38
CA ASN A 159 12.99 8.11 -5.75
C ASN A 159 11.96 8.20 -4.62
N ALA A 160 12.38 7.94 -3.38
CA ALA A 160 11.51 8.08 -2.21
C ALA A 160 11.03 9.53 -2.03
N LEU A 161 11.92 10.52 -2.23
CA LEU A 161 11.57 11.93 -2.18
C LEU A 161 10.63 12.34 -3.32
N GLN A 162 10.85 11.81 -4.53
CA GLN A 162 9.98 12.04 -5.67
C GLN A 162 8.58 11.49 -5.42
N LEU A 163 8.46 10.27 -4.90
CA LEU A 163 7.17 9.68 -4.51
C LEU A 163 6.48 10.52 -3.43
N ARG A 164 7.23 10.98 -2.42
CA ARG A 164 6.70 11.89 -1.39
C ARG A 164 6.18 13.19 -1.99
N ASN A 165 6.95 13.82 -2.88
CA ASN A 165 6.56 15.07 -3.54
C ASN A 165 5.33 14.88 -4.42
N GLN A 166 5.30 13.79 -5.20
CA GLN A 166 4.14 13.40 -6.01
C GLN A 166 2.89 13.26 -5.14
N ARG A 167 2.96 12.54 -4.02
CA ARG A 167 1.85 12.43 -3.07
C ARG A 167 1.46 13.77 -2.46
N ALA A 168 2.43 14.63 -2.16
CA ALA A 168 2.16 15.97 -1.65
C ALA A 168 1.36 16.85 -2.63
N THR A 169 1.48 16.63 -3.95
CA THR A 169 0.69 17.37 -4.94
C THR A 169 -0.80 16.99 -4.93
N ILE A 170 -1.13 15.73 -4.61
CA ILE A 170 -2.52 15.25 -4.67
C ILE A 170 -3.27 15.41 -3.35
N LEU A 171 -2.57 15.34 -2.22
CA LEU A 171 -3.20 15.44 -0.90
C LEU A 171 -4.08 16.70 -0.70
N PRO A 172 -3.69 17.90 -1.18
CA PRO A 172 -4.56 19.08 -1.14
C PRO A 172 -5.81 18.90 -1.99
N LEU A 173 -5.69 18.33 -3.19
CA LEU A 173 -6.83 18.06 -4.08
C LEU A 173 -7.84 17.11 -3.41
N LEU A 174 -7.35 16.03 -2.79
CA LEU A 174 -8.19 15.10 -2.04
C LEU A 174 -8.91 15.77 -0.85
N LYS A 175 -8.38 16.87 -0.31
CA LYS A 175 -8.99 17.60 0.82
C LYS A 175 -10.03 18.63 0.39
N LEU A 176 -9.90 19.21 -0.81
CA LEU A 176 -10.77 20.31 -1.27
C LEU A 176 -12.18 19.86 -1.63
N GLY A 177 -12.38 18.59 -2.01
CA GLY A 177 -13.70 17.96 -2.06
C GLY A 177 -14.72 18.66 -2.97
N ASN A 178 -14.31 19.10 -4.16
CA ASN A 178 -15.14 19.32 -5.35
C ASN A 178 -14.24 19.93 -6.42
N ILE A 179 -13.91 19.18 -7.47
CA ILE A 179 -12.92 19.64 -8.46
C ILE A 179 -13.48 19.51 -9.88
N GLN A 180 -14.68 20.05 -10.06
CA GLN A 180 -15.33 20.11 -11.37
C GLN A 180 -14.57 21.06 -12.30
N GLY A 181 -14.21 20.58 -13.49
CA GLY A 181 -13.65 21.40 -14.58
C GLY A 181 -12.12 21.49 -14.63
N GLU A 182 -11.38 20.90 -13.69
CA GLU A 182 -9.92 20.81 -13.80
C GLU A 182 -9.49 19.63 -14.69
N LYS A 183 -8.47 19.86 -15.53
CA LYS A 183 -7.81 18.77 -16.27
C LYS A 183 -6.77 18.13 -15.35
N PHE A 184 -7.04 16.90 -14.93
CA PHE A 184 -6.12 16.16 -14.08
C PHE A 184 -5.04 15.46 -14.89
N ASN A 185 -3.84 15.44 -14.31
CA ASN A 185 -2.72 14.71 -14.87
C ASN A 185 -2.92 13.19 -14.66
N PRO A 186 -2.66 12.33 -15.66
CA PRO A 186 -2.66 10.87 -15.50
C PRO A 186 -1.87 10.36 -14.27
N LEU A 187 -0.78 11.04 -13.91
CA LEU A 187 0.00 10.72 -12.72
C LEU A 187 -0.80 10.92 -11.42
N GLN A 188 -1.63 11.97 -11.34
CA GLN A 188 -2.49 12.21 -10.17
C GLN A 188 -3.53 11.11 -10.04
N ILE A 189 -4.17 10.71 -11.15
CA ILE A 189 -5.12 9.59 -11.17
C ILE A 189 -4.45 8.32 -10.67
N LYS A 190 -3.24 8.02 -11.17
CA LYS A 190 -2.46 6.85 -10.73
C LYS A 190 -2.22 6.88 -9.21
N ILE A 191 -1.75 7.99 -8.66
CA ILE A 191 -1.47 8.11 -7.22
C ILE A 191 -2.75 8.00 -6.40
N ALA A 192 -3.87 8.58 -6.85
CA ALA A 192 -5.15 8.43 -6.15
C ALA A 192 -5.60 6.97 -6.12
N LYS A 193 -5.37 6.20 -7.20
CA LYS A 193 -5.63 4.76 -7.21
C LYS A 193 -4.72 4.01 -6.24
N GLU A 194 -3.42 4.31 -6.24
CA GLU A 194 -2.47 3.73 -5.28
C GLU A 194 -2.92 3.99 -3.83
N ILE A 195 -3.36 5.22 -3.52
CA ILE A 195 -3.91 5.56 -2.20
C ILE A 195 -5.22 4.80 -1.92
N LEU A 196 -6.14 4.73 -2.89
CA LEU A 196 -7.45 4.10 -2.71
C LEU A 196 -7.32 2.60 -2.45
N PHE A 197 -6.42 1.90 -3.16
CA PHE A 197 -6.28 0.44 -3.10
C PHE A 197 -5.24 -0.05 -2.08
N ASP A 198 -4.51 0.85 -1.42
CA ASP A 198 -3.60 0.47 -0.33
C ASP A 198 -4.37 0.28 0.98
N VAL A 199 -4.41 -0.98 1.46
CA VAL A 199 -5.10 -1.39 2.69
C VAL A 199 -4.50 -0.75 3.95
N PHE A 200 -3.22 -0.34 3.91
CA PHE A 200 -2.55 0.29 5.04
C PHE A 200 -2.77 1.80 5.11
N GLU A 201 -3.38 2.41 4.08
CA GLU A 201 -3.70 3.83 4.10
C GLU A 201 -4.88 4.14 5.03
N PRO A 202 -4.91 5.32 5.66
CA PRO A 202 -6.01 5.71 6.53
C PRO A 202 -7.34 5.71 5.77
N LYS A 203 -8.36 5.04 6.33
CA LYS A 203 -9.72 4.97 5.76
C LYS A 203 -10.25 6.30 5.23
N GLU A 204 -10.12 7.39 5.99
CA GLU A 204 -10.63 8.70 5.57
C GLU A 204 -9.87 9.28 4.37
N LEU A 205 -8.58 8.96 4.23
CA LEU A 205 -7.81 9.32 3.05
C LEU A 205 -8.24 8.49 1.83
N ARG A 206 -8.43 7.18 2.01
CA ARG A 206 -8.96 6.28 0.97
C ARG A 206 -10.34 6.74 0.47
N LYS A 207 -11.26 7.12 1.37
CA LYS A 207 -12.58 7.68 0.98
C LYS A 207 -12.49 8.98 0.16
N ARG A 208 -11.52 9.84 0.49
CA ARG A 208 -11.27 11.08 -0.28
C ARG A 208 -10.72 10.76 -1.67
N ALA A 209 -9.82 9.78 -1.78
CA ALA A 209 -9.35 9.28 -3.06
C ALA A 209 -10.49 8.70 -3.90
N LEU A 210 -11.42 7.94 -3.29
CA LEU A 210 -12.62 7.47 -3.98
C LEU A 210 -13.48 8.62 -4.52
N ASN A 211 -13.78 9.64 -3.71
CA ASN A 211 -14.52 10.81 -4.17
C ASN A 211 -13.85 11.48 -5.37
N PHE A 212 -12.54 11.69 -5.28
CA PHE A 212 -11.76 12.25 -6.38
C PHE A 212 -11.90 11.42 -7.66
N LEU A 213 -11.73 10.10 -7.55
CA LEU A 213 -11.80 9.20 -8.70
C LEU A 213 -13.20 9.06 -9.30
N ILE A 214 -14.25 9.27 -8.49
CA ILE A 214 -15.64 9.43 -8.96
C ILE A 214 -15.77 10.72 -9.77
N ASP A 215 -15.33 11.86 -9.21
CA ASP A 215 -15.46 13.17 -9.85
C ASP A 215 -14.74 13.23 -11.20
N VAL A 216 -13.60 12.55 -11.32
CA VAL A 216 -12.81 12.50 -12.57
C VAL A 216 -13.17 11.33 -13.48
N SER A 217 -14.12 10.48 -13.08
CA SER A 217 -14.53 9.31 -13.87
C SER A 217 -13.33 8.45 -14.28
N ALA A 218 -12.53 8.00 -13.32
CA ALA A 218 -11.28 7.28 -13.58
C ALA A 218 -11.24 5.81 -13.10
N LEU A 219 -12.34 5.28 -12.57
CA LEU A 219 -12.45 3.87 -12.16
C LEU A 219 -13.02 3.01 -13.30
N SER A 220 -12.44 1.81 -13.45
CA SER A 220 -12.90 0.72 -14.32
C SER A 220 -13.87 -0.22 -13.59
N GLU A 221 -14.53 -1.11 -14.31
CA GLU A 221 -15.44 -2.12 -13.74
C GLU A 221 -14.75 -3.03 -12.72
N ASP A 222 -13.59 -3.60 -13.08
CA ASP A 222 -12.81 -4.46 -12.19
C ASP A 222 -12.40 -3.73 -10.90
N GLU A 223 -12.05 -2.44 -11.02
CA GLU A 223 -11.73 -1.60 -9.87
C GLU A 223 -12.96 -1.34 -8.99
N ILE A 224 -14.14 -1.14 -9.58
CA ILE A 224 -15.39 -0.99 -8.84
C ILE A 224 -15.73 -2.30 -8.12
N ALA A 225 -15.63 -3.45 -8.79
CA ALA A 225 -15.87 -4.76 -8.21
C ALA A 225 -14.95 -5.03 -7.01
N ASN A 226 -13.65 -4.76 -7.15
CA ASN A 226 -12.68 -4.87 -6.05
C ASN A 226 -13.04 -3.98 -4.85
N LEU A 227 -13.58 -2.79 -5.09
CA LEU A 227 -14.01 -1.87 -4.04
C LEU A 227 -15.30 -2.30 -3.33
N LEU A 228 -16.15 -3.11 -3.96
CA LEU A 228 -17.38 -3.63 -3.35
C LEU A 228 -17.07 -4.70 -2.29
N VAL A 229 -15.96 -5.43 -2.46
CA VAL A 229 -15.47 -6.47 -1.53
C VAL A 229 -14.30 -6.00 -0.66
N ASP A 230 -14.10 -4.69 -0.52
CA ASP A 230 -12.97 -4.14 0.23
C ASP A 230 -12.99 -4.59 1.70
N VAL A 231 -11.82 -4.99 2.20
CA VAL A 231 -11.64 -5.42 3.60
C VAL A 231 -12.03 -4.34 4.62
N GLU A 232 -11.91 -3.06 4.24
CA GLU A 232 -12.43 -1.95 5.03
C GLU A 232 -13.90 -1.69 4.67
N SER A 233 -14.80 -2.17 5.54
CA SER A 233 -16.26 -2.01 5.38
C SER A 233 -16.71 -0.58 5.10
N GLY A 234 -16.00 0.43 5.62
CA GLY A 234 -16.31 1.84 5.36
C GLY A 234 -16.05 2.29 3.91
N ILE A 235 -15.15 1.61 3.18
CA ILE A 235 -14.91 1.80 1.75
C ILE A 235 -15.99 1.07 0.95
N ALA A 236 -16.21 -0.22 1.19
CA ALA A 236 -17.25 -1.00 0.52
C ALA A 236 -18.64 -0.35 0.61
N ARG A 237 -19.05 0.06 1.81
CA ARG A 237 -20.32 0.77 2.03
C ARG A 237 -20.37 2.13 1.31
N LYS A 238 -19.24 2.80 1.11
CA LYS A 238 -19.19 4.07 0.38
C LYS A 238 -19.29 3.82 -1.13
N THR A 239 -18.52 2.87 -1.65
CA THR A 239 -18.56 2.43 -3.05
C THR A 239 -19.98 2.11 -3.48
N VAL A 240 -20.71 1.32 -2.69
CA VAL A 240 -22.09 0.95 -3.06
C VAL A 240 -23.04 2.14 -3.02
N VAL A 241 -22.87 3.11 -2.12
CA VAL A 241 -23.68 4.35 -2.07
C VAL A 241 -23.40 5.23 -3.29
N ASP A 242 -22.13 5.34 -3.70
CA ASP A 242 -21.72 6.16 -4.83
C ASP A 242 -21.82 5.41 -6.18
N LEU A 243 -22.31 4.17 -6.19
CA LEU A 243 -22.45 3.34 -7.39
C LEU A 243 -23.18 4.05 -8.55
N PRO A 244 -24.26 4.83 -8.33
CA PRO A 244 -24.92 5.58 -9.41
C PRO A 244 -24.03 6.63 -10.09
N ARG A 245 -22.98 7.08 -9.40
CA ARG A 245 -21.97 8.02 -9.93
C ARG A 245 -20.76 7.30 -10.53
N LEU A 246 -20.56 6.03 -10.20
CA LEU A 246 -19.45 5.20 -10.65
C LEU A 246 -19.78 4.46 -11.95
N VAL A 247 -21.02 4.00 -12.10
CA VAL A 247 -21.51 3.29 -13.28
C VAL A 247 -21.68 4.25 -14.45
N ARG A 248 -21.25 3.83 -15.63
CA ARG A 248 -21.30 4.60 -16.87
C ARG A 248 -22.02 3.82 -17.96
N GLU A 249 -22.43 4.51 -19.02
CA GLU A 249 -23.13 3.91 -20.16
C GLU A 249 -22.33 2.80 -20.86
N ASN A 250 -20.99 2.89 -20.81
CA ASN A 250 -20.12 1.89 -21.41
C ASN A 250 -19.86 0.68 -20.48
N HIS A 251 -20.43 0.66 -19.28
CA HIS A 251 -20.23 -0.44 -18.35
C HIS A 251 -21.26 -1.56 -18.52
N ASP A 252 -20.88 -2.80 -18.24
CA ASP A 252 -21.82 -3.93 -18.11
C ASP A 252 -22.59 -3.83 -16.78
N ILE A 253 -23.72 -3.13 -16.83
CA ILE A 253 -24.60 -2.90 -15.67
C ILE A 253 -25.14 -4.22 -15.10
N ASP A 254 -25.44 -5.24 -15.92
CA ASP A 254 -25.96 -6.52 -15.43
C ASP A 254 -24.90 -7.28 -14.62
N SER A 255 -23.64 -7.22 -15.06
CA SER A 255 -22.50 -7.78 -14.31
C SER A 255 -22.32 -7.08 -12.95
N ILE A 256 -22.37 -5.74 -12.93
CA ILE A 256 -22.26 -4.96 -11.70
C ILE A 256 -23.39 -5.31 -10.72
N PHE A 257 -24.63 -5.48 -11.21
CA PHE A 257 -25.76 -5.87 -10.37
C PHE A 257 -25.55 -7.25 -9.74
N LYS A 258 -25.08 -8.25 -10.51
CA LYS A 258 -24.75 -9.58 -9.98
C LYS A 258 -23.72 -9.51 -8.86
N GLU A 259 -22.65 -8.73 -9.08
CA GLU A 259 -21.58 -8.57 -8.09
C GLU A 259 -22.10 -7.91 -6.81
N VAL A 260 -22.89 -6.84 -6.92
CA VAL A 260 -23.50 -6.17 -5.76
C VAL A 260 -24.42 -7.11 -4.99
N ILE A 261 -25.23 -7.93 -5.68
CA ILE A 261 -26.10 -8.93 -5.03
C ILE A 261 -25.27 -10.00 -4.32
N SER A 262 -24.23 -10.53 -4.96
CA SER A 262 -23.30 -11.48 -4.35
C SER A 262 -22.70 -10.90 -3.06
N CYS A 263 -22.21 -9.67 -3.14
CA CYS A 263 -21.70 -8.94 -1.98
C CYS A 263 -22.76 -8.78 -0.88
N CYS A 264 -24.02 -8.49 -1.23
CA CYS A 264 -25.09 -8.34 -0.25
C CYS A 264 -25.38 -9.62 0.54
N ILE A 265 -25.17 -10.80 -0.05
CA ILE A 265 -25.38 -12.09 0.62
C ILE A 265 -24.27 -12.34 1.66
N GLU A 266 -23.05 -11.91 1.37
CA GLU A 266 -21.87 -12.14 2.23
C GLU A 266 -21.61 -11.03 3.25
N ASN A 267 -22.16 -9.82 3.02
CA ASN A 267 -21.91 -8.65 3.84
C ASN A 267 -22.98 -8.41 4.92
N GLU A 268 -22.67 -7.49 5.82
CA GLU A 268 -23.59 -7.04 6.86
C GLU A 268 -24.81 -6.28 6.29
N VAL A 269 -25.89 -6.27 7.09
CA VAL A 269 -27.15 -5.54 6.83
C VAL A 269 -26.93 -4.08 6.44
N GLY A 270 -25.89 -3.42 6.98
CA GLY A 270 -25.54 -2.05 6.63
C GLY A 270 -25.18 -1.84 5.15
N PHE A 271 -24.53 -2.82 4.52
CA PHE A 271 -24.20 -2.79 3.09
C PHE A 271 -25.46 -3.02 2.25
N VAL A 272 -26.20 -4.10 2.53
CA VAL A 272 -27.45 -4.48 1.84
C VAL A 272 -28.40 -3.30 1.74
N ARG A 273 -28.65 -2.65 2.88
CA ARG A 273 -29.59 -1.54 2.96
C ARG A 273 -29.15 -0.30 2.19
N ARG A 274 -27.86 -0.14 1.86
CA ARG A 274 -27.35 0.94 1.01
C ARG A 274 -27.42 0.56 -0.47
N ALA A 275 -27.15 -0.70 -0.80
CA ALA A 275 -27.23 -1.24 -2.15
C ALA A 275 -28.62 -1.05 -2.78
N ILE A 276 -29.70 -1.29 -2.02
CA ILE A 276 -31.08 -1.20 -2.53
C ILE A 276 -31.34 0.15 -3.23
N ARG A 277 -30.95 1.25 -2.59
CA ARG A 277 -31.18 2.60 -3.15
C ARG A 277 -30.40 2.76 -4.45
N SER A 278 -29.11 2.44 -4.42
CA SER A 278 -28.23 2.61 -5.57
C SER A 278 -28.65 1.76 -6.76
N LEU A 279 -29.07 0.51 -6.54
CA LEU A 279 -29.56 -0.37 -7.61
C LEU A 279 -30.82 0.22 -8.27
N ILE A 280 -31.79 0.70 -7.49
CA ILE A 280 -33.02 1.34 -8.01
C ILE A 280 -32.70 2.65 -8.73
N GLU A 281 -31.73 3.43 -8.26
CA GLU A 281 -31.31 4.69 -8.89
C GLU A 281 -30.57 4.47 -10.22
N ILE A 282 -29.80 3.39 -10.36
CA ILE A 282 -29.10 3.05 -11.61
C ILE A 282 -30.09 2.53 -12.66
N ASP A 283 -30.83 1.48 -12.32
CA ASP A 283 -31.79 0.85 -13.24
C ASP A 283 -32.87 0.10 -12.44
N ILE A 284 -34.09 0.65 -12.46
CA ILE A 284 -35.24 0.08 -11.76
C ILE A 284 -35.62 -1.31 -12.31
N SER A 285 -35.46 -1.55 -13.60
CA SER A 285 -35.81 -2.80 -14.27
C SER A 285 -34.89 -3.93 -13.82
N LEU A 286 -33.58 -3.66 -13.80
CA LEU A 286 -32.60 -4.59 -13.26
C LEU A 286 -32.76 -4.76 -11.74
N ALA A 287 -33.11 -3.69 -11.01
CA ALA A 287 -33.34 -3.79 -9.57
C ALA A 287 -34.48 -4.76 -9.24
N ILE A 288 -35.60 -4.70 -9.97
CA ILE A 288 -36.74 -5.62 -9.82
C ILE A 288 -36.32 -7.07 -10.10
N LYS A 289 -35.45 -7.28 -11.10
CA LYS A 289 -34.90 -8.61 -11.44
C LYS A 289 -34.02 -9.19 -10.32
N TYR A 290 -33.18 -8.37 -9.69
CA TYR A 290 -32.12 -8.83 -8.80
C TYR A 290 -32.44 -8.77 -7.30
N LEU A 291 -33.23 -7.78 -6.84
CA LEU A 291 -33.60 -7.64 -5.43
C LEU A 291 -34.30 -8.86 -4.80
N PRO A 292 -35.11 -9.67 -5.53
CA PRO A 292 -35.67 -10.91 -4.97
C PRO A 292 -34.62 -11.89 -4.43
N ALA A 293 -33.39 -11.89 -4.98
CA ALA A 293 -32.31 -12.77 -4.54
C ALA A 293 -31.82 -12.47 -3.11
N LEU A 294 -32.18 -11.32 -2.54
CA LEU A 294 -31.89 -10.99 -1.14
C LEU A 294 -32.77 -11.75 -0.15
N PHE A 295 -33.86 -12.37 -0.61
CA PHE A 295 -34.79 -13.11 0.25
C PHE A 295 -34.38 -14.59 0.40
N PRO A 296 -34.52 -15.19 1.60
CA PRO A 296 -35.07 -14.61 2.82
C PRO A 296 -34.09 -13.65 3.53
N VAL A 297 -34.57 -12.44 3.82
CA VAL A 297 -33.80 -11.40 4.53
C VAL A 297 -33.83 -11.63 6.04
N GLN A 298 -32.75 -11.23 6.74
CA GLN A 298 -32.64 -11.39 8.20
C GLN A 298 -33.11 -10.15 9.00
N ASP A 299 -33.44 -9.05 8.33
CA ASP A 299 -33.78 -7.78 8.97
C ASP A 299 -35.01 -7.10 8.35
N ILE A 300 -35.78 -6.40 9.19
CA ILE A 300 -36.97 -5.62 8.77
C ILE A 300 -36.59 -4.43 7.87
N GLY A 301 -35.36 -3.93 8.00
CA GLY A 301 -34.92 -2.72 7.29
C GLY A 301 -34.75 -2.92 5.78
N THR A 302 -34.42 -4.13 5.34
CA THR A 302 -34.31 -4.47 3.91
C THR A 302 -35.66 -4.37 3.18
N PRO A 303 -36.72 -5.10 3.55
CA PRO A 303 -38.01 -5.00 2.85
C PRO A 303 -38.62 -3.60 2.97
N ARG A 304 -38.46 -2.94 4.13
CA ARG A 304 -38.90 -1.56 4.32
C ARG A 304 -38.23 -0.59 3.33
N ARG A 305 -36.92 -0.72 3.08
CA ARG A 305 -36.19 0.14 2.14
C ARG A 305 -36.54 -0.16 0.69
N ILE A 306 -36.69 -1.43 0.32
CA ILE A 306 -37.14 -1.81 -1.03
C ILE A 306 -38.45 -1.11 -1.33
N VAL A 307 -39.46 -1.26 -0.46
CA VAL A 307 -40.76 -0.63 -0.67
C VAL A 307 -40.66 0.88 -0.68
N THR A 308 -39.91 1.49 0.24
CA THR A 308 -39.77 2.95 0.30
C THR A 308 -39.21 3.51 -1.01
N PHE A 309 -38.13 2.94 -1.53
CA PHE A 309 -37.49 3.44 -2.75
C PHE A 309 -38.27 3.10 -4.03
N LEU A 310 -38.96 1.97 -4.09
CA LEU A 310 -39.89 1.68 -5.18
C LEU A 310 -41.08 2.66 -5.17
N TYR A 311 -41.58 3.01 -3.99
CA TYR A 311 -42.67 4.00 -3.84
C TYR A 311 -42.23 5.39 -4.29
N GLU A 312 -41.01 5.81 -3.98
CA GLU A 312 -40.43 7.07 -4.48
C GLU A 312 -40.28 7.10 -6.01
N ARG A 313 -40.30 5.94 -6.67
CA ARG A 313 -40.23 5.78 -8.14
C ARG A 313 -41.52 5.16 -8.72
N ALA A 314 -42.66 5.34 -8.05
CA ALA A 314 -43.92 4.68 -8.40
C ALA A 314 -44.37 4.91 -9.85
N GLU A 315 -44.19 6.12 -10.39
CA GLU A 315 -44.57 6.45 -11.77
C GLU A 315 -43.76 5.63 -12.78
N ALA A 316 -42.42 5.68 -12.68
CA ALA A 316 -41.53 4.91 -13.54
C ALA A 316 -41.75 3.39 -13.40
N LEU A 317 -42.00 2.91 -12.18
CA LEU A 317 -42.34 1.51 -11.92
C LEU A 317 -43.64 1.08 -12.63
N THR A 318 -44.65 1.95 -12.58
CA THR A 318 -45.96 1.72 -13.20
C THR A 318 -45.85 1.65 -14.72
N GLU A 319 -45.15 2.62 -15.33
CA GLU A 319 -44.90 2.64 -16.77
C GLU A 319 -44.16 1.39 -17.23
N LEU A 320 -43.14 0.96 -16.48
CA LEU A 320 -42.41 -0.27 -16.75
C LEU A 320 -43.35 -1.50 -16.73
N CYS A 321 -44.21 -1.61 -15.72
CA CYS A 321 -45.15 -2.73 -15.59
C CYS A 321 -46.22 -2.75 -16.69
N GLN A 322 -46.67 -1.58 -17.17
CA GLN A 322 -47.60 -1.47 -18.30
C GLN A 322 -46.95 -1.90 -19.62
N SER A 323 -45.67 -1.59 -19.80
CA SER A 323 -44.94 -1.90 -21.04
C SER A 323 -44.60 -3.39 -21.19
N ASN A 324 -44.50 -4.15 -20.09
CA ASN A 324 -44.08 -5.54 -20.11
C ASN A 324 -44.66 -6.36 -18.94
N THR A 325 -45.43 -7.40 -19.27
CA THR A 325 -46.07 -8.30 -18.31
C THR A 325 -45.08 -9.06 -17.42
N GLU A 326 -43.85 -9.30 -17.86
CA GLU A 326 -42.83 -9.93 -17.02
C GLU A 326 -42.38 -9.02 -15.87
N TYR A 327 -42.17 -7.73 -16.14
CA TYR A 327 -41.84 -6.76 -15.09
C TYR A 327 -43.00 -6.56 -14.12
N TYR A 328 -44.24 -6.58 -14.60
CA TYR A 328 -45.42 -6.63 -13.74
C TYR A 328 -45.35 -7.81 -12.76
N LYS A 329 -45.22 -9.04 -13.28
CA LYS A 329 -45.17 -10.26 -12.44
C LYS A 329 -44.01 -10.21 -11.44
N ALA A 330 -42.83 -9.78 -11.87
CA ALA A 330 -41.65 -9.68 -11.03
C ALA A 330 -41.82 -8.63 -9.91
N THR A 331 -42.40 -7.48 -10.24
CA THR A 331 -42.69 -6.40 -9.27
C THR A 331 -43.69 -6.87 -8.22
N ILE A 332 -44.81 -7.45 -8.64
CA ILE A 332 -45.82 -7.98 -7.72
C ILE A 332 -45.24 -9.07 -6.82
N ASN A 333 -44.41 -9.96 -7.36
CA ASN A 333 -43.72 -10.98 -6.56
C ASN A 333 -42.81 -10.35 -5.50
N LEU A 334 -41.97 -9.37 -5.88
CA LEU A 334 -41.09 -8.66 -4.96
C LEU A 334 -41.86 -7.92 -3.85
N LEU A 335 -42.95 -7.24 -4.19
CA LEU A 335 -43.81 -6.55 -3.20
C LEU A 335 -44.49 -7.56 -2.26
N LYS A 336 -44.97 -8.69 -2.77
CA LYS A 336 -45.54 -9.77 -1.95
C LYS A 336 -44.51 -10.38 -0.98
N LEU A 337 -43.26 -10.58 -1.43
CA LEU A 337 -42.16 -11.00 -0.54
C LEU A 337 -41.95 -9.99 0.60
N CYS A 338 -41.99 -8.69 0.29
CA CYS A 338 -41.87 -7.64 1.30
C CYS A 338 -43.06 -7.66 2.28
N ILE A 339 -44.31 -7.66 1.79
CA ILE A 339 -45.53 -7.66 2.61
C ILE A 339 -45.59 -8.89 3.53
N GLY A 340 -45.20 -10.05 3.02
CA GLY A 340 -45.18 -11.33 3.73
C GLY A 340 -44.18 -11.40 4.89
N TYR A 341 -43.25 -10.44 5.00
CA TYR A 341 -42.27 -10.41 6.08
C TYR A 341 -42.96 -10.17 7.44
N LYS A 342 -42.71 -11.03 8.43
CA LYS A 342 -43.35 -10.94 9.76
C LYS A 342 -42.80 -9.75 10.56
N THR A 343 -43.65 -8.76 10.82
CA THR A 343 -43.35 -7.60 11.67
C THR A 343 -44.64 -6.94 12.16
N GLU A 344 -44.57 -6.24 13.28
CA GLU A 344 -45.64 -5.40 13.84
C GLU A 344 -45.73 -4.03 13.16
N GLU A 345 -44.67 -3.57 12.47
CA GLU A 345 -44.69 -2.33 11.68
C GLU A 345 -45.61 -2.48 10.45
N LYS A 346 -46.59 -1.57 10.32
CA LYS A 346 -47.60 -1.62 9.24
C LYS A 346 -47.43 -0.57 8.15
N ASP A 347 -46.92 0.62 8.47
CA ASP A 347 -46.91 1.77 7.55
C ASP A 347 -46.29 1.49 6.17
N TRP A 348 -45.14 0.82 6.13
CA TRP A 348 -44.48 0.49 4.86
C TRP A 348 -45.17 -0.65 4.12
N LYS A 349 -45.89 -1.54 4.82
CA LYS A 349 -46.69 -2.58 4.17
C LYS A 349 -47.94 -2.01 3.52
N GLU A 350 -48.55 -1.00 4.15
CA GLU A 350 -49.65 -0.25 3.56
C GLU A 350 -49.20 0.45 2.27
N ARG A 351 -48.01 1.08 2.27
CA ARG A 351 -47.40 1.63 1.04
C ARG A 351 -47.15 0.57 -0.03
N ALA A 352 -46.69 -0.61 0.35
CA ALA A 352 -46.52 -1.72 -0.59
C ALA A 352 -47.85 -2.17 -1.19
N GLN A 353 -48.92 -2.25 -0.38
CA GLN A 353 -50.25 -2.61 -0.85
C GLN A 353 -50.81 -1.54 -1.81
N ILE A 354 -50.64 -0.26 -1.48
CA ILE A 354 -51.03 0.84 -2.37
C ILE A 354 -50.35 0.72 -3.73
N LEU A 355 -49.05 0.38 -3.78
CA LEU A 355 -48.34 0.16 -5.05
C LEU A 355 -48.90 -1.04 -5.81
N VAL A 356 -49.20 -2.15 -5.12
CA VAL A 356 -49.82 -3.33 -5.76
C VAL A 356 -51.14 -2.92 -6.40
N ASP A 357 -52.03 -2.26 -5.65
CA ASP A 357 -53.36 -1.87 -6.12
C ASP A 357 -53.24 -0.91 -7.32
N GLN A 358 -52.34 0.08 -7.25
CA GLN A 358 -52.11 1.04 -8.34
C GLN A 358 -51.62 0.36 -9.64
N ILE A 359 -50.71 -0.61 -9.52
CA ILE A 359 -50.17 -1.33 -10.68
C ILE A 359 -51.25 -2.25 -11.28
N GLU A 360 -52.01 -2.95 -10.43
CA GLU A 360 -53.10 -3.83 -10.86
C GLU A 360 -54.22 -3.04 -11.56
N ASP A 361 -54.69 -1.94 -10.97
CA ASP A 361 -55.75 -1.09 -11.54
C ASP A 361 -55.37 -0.54 -12.93
N LYS A 362 -54.12 -0.13 -13.11
CA LYS A 362 -53.64 0.45 -14.37
C LYS A 362 -53.36 -0.57 -15.47
N ILE A 363 -53.24 -1.85 -15.13
CA ILE A 363 -53.09 -2.95 -16.10
C ILE A 363 -54.46 -3.54 -16.46
N ILE A 364 -55.43 -3.52 -15.55
CA ILE A 364 -56.80 -3.98 -15.83
C ILE A 364 -57.56 -2.99 -16.74
N ASN A 365 -57.25 -1.69 -16.65
CA ASN A 365 -57.93 -0.63 -17.39
C ASN A 365 -57.27 -0.25 -18.74
N ASN A 366 -56.20 -0.95 -19.14
CA ASN A 366 -55.56 -0.86 -20.46
C ASN A 366 -55.71 -2.19 -21.19
#